data_AF-A0A3D2S1I7-F1
#
_entry.id   AF-A0A3D2S1I7-F1
#
_cell.length_a   1.000
_cell.length_b   1.000
_cell.length_c   1.000
_cell.angle_alpha   90.00
_cell.angle_beta   90.00
_cell.angle_gamma   90.00
#
_symmetry.space_group_name_H-M   'P 1'
#
loop_
_entity.id
_entity.type
_entity.pdbx_description
1 polymer ?
#
loop_
_entity_poly.entity_id
_entity_poly.type
_entity_poly.pdbx_seq_one_letter_code
_entity_poly.pdbx_strand_id
1 'polypeptide(L)'
;MMLNWQPTQFLLAGIIYLILSLPFFFGSACIGMVLLQFPDRVDRLYFFDLFGSGISALGSIFMMYIIPPAQNLTLVTAIGFCSVVVTNLDNKRTKNRKTIVCHLTFALFFTIFFLLNPISIVVSPYKRLSSTLNFPDAKVQSTRYSPLGLLQVVKSASIRAVPGLSLSSQHSIPPQLGLFTDADAMTTITEFDGDLSKLAYLDDT
;
A
#
# COMPACT_ATOMS: atom_id res chain seq x y z
N MET A 1 18.65 14.81 1.53
CA MET A 1 19.75 15.43 2.31
C MET A 1 19.32 16.68 3.13
N MET A 2 18.05 17.11 3.12
CA MET A 2 17.59 18.31 3.88
C MET A 2 17.11 18.03 5.33
N LEU A 3 16.94 16.76 5.74
CA LEU A 3 16.40 16.45 7.07
C LEU A 3 17.33 16.89 8.22
N ASN A 4 18.65 16.77 8.04
CA ASN A 4 19.63 17.02 9.10
C ASN A 4 19.66 18.47 9.61
N TRP A 5 19.14 19.40 8.81
CA TRP A 5 19.20 20.84 9.09
C TRP A 5 17.91 21.40 9.71
N GLN A 6 16.87 20.57 9.88
CA GLN A 6 15.59 20.98 10.46
C GLN A 6 15.25 20.10 11.68
N PRO A 7 15.58 20.53 12.92
CA PRO A 7 15.35 19.73 14.13
C PRO A 7 13.86 19.40 14.36
N THR A 8 12.97 20.24 13.85
CA THR A 8 11.51 20.00 13.86
C THR A 8 11.12 18.75 13.07
N GLN A 9 11.83 18.42 11.98
CA GLN A 9 11.57 17.22 11.19
C GLN A 9 11.93 15.94 11.95
N PHE A 10 12.98 15.97 12.79
CA PHE A 10 13.31 14.84 13.65
C PHE A 10 12.23 14.61 14.72
N LEU A 11 11.72 15.68 15.33
CA LEU A 11 10.63 15.57 16.30
C LEU A 11 9.36 15.03 15.64
N LEU A 12 8.99 15.56 14.47
CA LEU A 12 7.85 15.07 13.68
C LEU A 12 8.00 13.59 13.30
N ALA A 13 9.18 13.19 12.82
CA ALA A 13 9.48 11.79 12.53
C ALA A 13 9.33 10.93 13.80
N GLY A 14 9.86 11.38 14.93
CA GLY A 14 9.70 10.71 16.23
C GLY A 14 8.24 10.54 16.64
N ILE A 15 7.41 11.59 16.49
CA ILE A 15 5.97 11.53 16.75
C ILE A 15 5.29 10.52 15.81
N ILE A 16 5.63 10.53 14.52
CA ILE A 16 5.08 9.58 13.54
C ILE A 16 5.44 8.15 13.94
N TYR A 17 6.70 7.87 14.28
CA TYR A 17 7.14 6.54 14.74
C TYR A 17 6.45 6.13 16.04
N LEU A 18 6.23 7.05 16.97
CA LEU A 18 5.51 6.78 18.21
C LEU A 18 4.03 6.45 17.97
N ILE A 19 3.36 7.16 17.05
CA ILE A 19 1.99 6.84 16.65
C ILE A 19 1.94 5.48 15.95
N LEU A 20 2.89 5.22 15.05
CA LEU A 20 2.98 3.94 14.33
C LEU A 20 3.30 2.76 15.25
N SER A 21 3.97 2.98 16.39
CA SER A 21 4.31 1.90 17.33
C SER A 21 3.12 1.46 18.20
N LEU A 22 2.11 2.32 18.42
CA LEU A 22 0.94 2.01 19.23
C LEU A 22 0.24 0.68 18.86
N PRO A 23 -0.15 0.42 17.59
CA PRO A 23 -0.79 -0.85 17.24
C PRO A 23 0.10 -2.06 17.53
N PHE A 24 1.41 -1.96 17.29
CA PHE A 24 2.36 -3.04 17.57
C PHE A 24 2.56 -3.26 19.08
N PHE A 25 2.59 -2.18 19.86
CA PHE A 25 2.70 -2.25 21.32
C PHE A 25 1.50 -2.97 21.92
N PHE A 26 0.27 -2.56 21.56
CA PHE A 26 -0.94 -3.20 22.08
C PHE A 26 -1.08 -4.65 21.58
N GLY A 27 -0.77 -4.93 20.31
CA GLY A 27 -0.76 -6.30 19.79
C GLY A 27 0.21 -7.21 20.54
N SER A 28 1.45 -6.74 20.73
CA SER A 28 2.49 -7.50 21.45
C SER A 28 2.16 -7.65 22.93
N ALA A 29 1.59 -6.64 23.57
CA ALA A 29 1.16 -6.69 24.96
C ALA A 29 0.06 -7.74 25.17
N CYS A 30 -0.91 -7.82 24.26
CA CYS A 30 -1.96 -8.85 24.29
C CYS A 30 -1.36 -10.27 24.21
N ILE A 31 -0.47 -10.52 23.24
CA ILE A 31 0.20 -11.81 23.09
C ILE A 31 1.03 -12.13 24.34
N GLY A 32 1.82 -11.16 24.82
CA GLY A 32 2.65 -11.30 26.02
C GLY A 32 1.84 -11.62 27.28
N MET A 33 0.70 -10.95 27.50
CA MET A 33 -0.20 -11.25 28.62
C MET A 33 -0.75 -12.68 28.55
N VAL A 34 -1.12 -13.15 27.35
CA VAL A 34 -1.62 -14.52 27.16
C VAL A 34 -0.52 -15.55 27.46
N LEU A 35 0.71 -15.32 27.00
CA LEU A 35 1.85 -16.21 27.28
C LEU A 35 2.22 -16.24 28.77
N LEU A 36 2.18 -15.10 29.46
CA LEU A 36 2.42 -15.01 30.91
C LEU A 36 1.31 -15.70 31.72
N GLN A 37 0.06 -15.62 31.27
CA GLN A 37 -1.08 -16.22 31.96
C GLN A 37 -1.15 -17.75 31.80
N PHE A 38 -0.62 -18.30 30.71
CA PHE A 38 -0.72 -19.72 30.35
C PHE A 38 0.65 -20.34 30.03
N PRO A 39 1.61 -20.35 30.98
CA PRO A 39 2.96 -20.85 30.75
C PRO A 39 3.00 -22.33 30.33
N ASP A 40 2.04 -23.14 30.81
CA ASP A 40 1.97 -24.58 30.52
C ASP A 40 1.54 -24.91 29.08
N ARG A 41 1.07 -23.92 28.30
CA ARG A 41 0.56 -24.11 26.93
C ARG A 41 1.23 -23.19 25.91
N VAL A 42 2.42 -22.69 26.24
CA VAL A 42 3.17 -21.75 25.40
C VAL A 42 3.44 -22.33 24.01
N ASP A 43 3.76 -23.62 23.90
CA ASP A 43 3.95 -24.33 22.65
C ASP A 43 2.75 -24.18 21.69
N ARG A 44 1.54 -24.43 22.19
CA ARG A 44 0.31 -24.33 21.40
C ARG A 44 -0.04 -22.89 21.08
N LEU A 45 0.10 -21.98 22.05
CA LEU A 45 -0.20 -20.57 21.86
C LEU A 45 0.72 -19.95 20.80
N TYR A 46 2.02 -20.25 20.87
CA TYR A 46 3.01 -19.80 19.91
C TYR A 46 2.76 -20.40 18.51
N PHE A 47 2.36 -21.68 18.45
CA PHE A 47 1.96 -22.30 17.18
C PHE A 47 0.80 -21.56 16.52
N PHE A 48 -0.28 -21.26 17.24
CA PHE A 48 -1.43 -20.56 16.67
C PHE A 48 -1.13 -19.11 16.30
N ASP A 49 -0.29 -18.41 17.07
CA ASP A 49 0.17 -17.05 16.76
C ASP A 49 0.95 -17.02 15.43
N LEU A 50 1.99 -17.85 15.31
CA LEU A 50 2.80 -17.92 14.09
C LEU A 50 1.99 -18.43 12.90
N PHE A 51 1.15 -19.45 13.08
CA PHE A 51 0.33 -20.00 12.01
C PHE A 51 -0.70 -18.99 11.50
N GLY A 52 -1.38 -18.28 12.41
CA GLY A 52 -2.31 -17.21 12.06
C GLY A 52 -1.62 -16.05 11.34
N SER A 53 -0.47 -15.61 11.84
CA SER A 53 0.34 -14.58 11.19
C SER A 53 0.77 -15.00 9.78
N GLY A 54 1.25 -16.23 9.61
CA GLY A 54 1.63 -16.79 8.31
C GLY A 54 0.48 -16.83 7.30
N ILE A 55 -0.70 -17.29 7.73
CA ILE A 55 -1.92 -17.26 6.89
C ILE A 55 -2.26 -15.82 6.52
N SER A 56 -2.20 -14.89 7.47
CA SER A 56 -2.53 -13.48 7.21
C SER A 56 -1.56 -12.84 6.22
N ALA A 57 -0.27 -13.17 6.29
CA ALA A 57 0.76 -12.63 5.41
C ALA A 57 0.57 -13.14 3.97
N LEU A 58 0.42 -14.45 3.80
CA LEU A 58 0.12 -15.04 2.49
C LEU A 58 -1.21 -14.55 1.93
N GLY A 59 -2.24 -14.50 2.77
CA GLY A 59 -3.56 -13.96 2.41
C GLY A 59 -3.48 -12.49 1.97
N SER A 60 -2.72 -11.66 2.69
CA SER A 60 -2.55 -10.25 2.35
C SER A 60 -1.85 -10.07 1.00
N ILE A 61 -0.80 -10.84 0.73
CA ILE A 61 -0.12 -10.83 -0.58
C ILE A 61 -1.10 -11.26 -1.68
N PHE A 62 -1.86 -12.34 -1.47
CA PHE A 62 -2.83 -12.80 -2.47
C PHE A 62 -3.92 -11.75 -2.74
N MET A 63 -4.44 -11.10 -1.69
CA MET A 63 -5.47 -10.07 -1.85
C MET A 63 -4.96 -8.83 -2.58
N MET A 64 -3.67 -8.50 -2.52
CA MET A 64 -3.10 -7.39 -3.30
C MET A 64 -3.13 -7.61 -4.83
N TYR A 65 -3.47 -8.81 -5.32
CA TYR A 65 -3.78 -9.02 -6.75
C TYR A 65 -5.23 -8.65 -7.11
N ILE A 66 -6.14 -8.58 -6.13
CA ILE A 66 -7.59 -8.49 -6.34
C ILE A 66 -8.14 -7.14 -5.86
N ILE A 67 -7.62 -6.63 -4.75
CA ILE A 67 -8.01 -5.36 -4.15
C ILE A 67 -6.79 -4.45 -3.99
N PRO A 68 -6.96 -3.12 -4.05
CA PRO A 68 -5.82 -2.23 -3.91
C PRO A 68 -5.27 -2.27 -2.48
N PRO A 69 -3.97 -1.95 -2.29
CA PRO A 69 -3.29 -2.14 -1.00
C PRO A 69 -3.94 -1.40 0.17
N ALA A 70 -4.52 -0.22 -0.07
CA ALA A 70 -5.19 0.56 0.97
C ALA A 70 -6.43 -0.15 1.53
N GLN A 71 -7.22 -0.78 0.66
CA GLN A 71 -8.44 -1.51 1.04
C GLN A 71 -8.11 -2.84 1.72
N ASN A 72 -6.94 -3.42 1.45
CA ASN A 72 -6.49 -4.63 2.14
C ASN A 72 -6.40 -4.42 3.66
N LEU A 73 -6.02 -3.22 4.12
CA LEU A 73 -6.01 -2.86 5.54
C LEU A 73 -7.42 -2.92 6.17
N THR A 74 -8.45 -2.47 5.43
CA THR A 74 -9.84 -2.57 5.88
C THR A 74 -10.28 -4.03 6.04
N LEU A 75 -9.84 -4.92 5.13
CA LEU A 75 -10.14 -6.35 5.22
C LEU A 75 -9.50 -7.00 6.45
N VAL A 76 -8.20 -6.75 6.67
CA VAL A 76 -7.46 -7.32 7.82
C VAL A 76 -8.04 -6.82 9.14
N THR A 77 -8.37 -5.52 9.23
CA THR A 77 -9.01 -4.96 10.43
C THR A 77 -10.41 -5.53 10.67
N ALA A 78 -11.22 -5.73 9.63
CA ALA A 78 -12.52 -6.39 9.74
C ALA A 78 -12.40 -7.84 10.27
N ILE A 79 -11.43 -8.62 9.77
CA ILE A 79 -11.14 -9.98 10.27
C ILE A 79 -10.71 -9.93 11.74
N GLY A 80 -9.88 -8.94 12.11
CA GLY A 80 -9.49 -8.69 13.49
C GLY A 80 -10.68 -8.49 14.41
N PHE A 81 -11.67 -7.67 14.01
CA PHE A 81 -12.90 -7.51 14.79
C PHE A 81 -13.73 -8.79 14.88
N CYS A 82 -13.81 -9.58 13.80
CA CYS A 82 -14.51 -10.87 13.82
C CYS A 82 -13.89 -11.85 14.84
N SER A 83 -12.57 -11.80 15.05
CA SER A 83 -11.89 -12.65 16.05
C SER A 83 -12.36 -12.36 17.49
N VAL A 84 -12.63 -11.08 17.81
CA VAL A 84 -13.15 -10.67 19.11
C VAL A 84 -14.56 -11.24 19.34
N VAL A 85 -15.36 -11.32 18.30
CA VAL A 85 -16.69 -11.93 18.38
C VAL A 85 -16.56 -13.42 18.69
N VAL A 86 -15.76 -14.16 17.91
CA VAL A 86 -15.58 -15.61 18.05
C VAL A 86 -15.09 -15.99 19.45
N THR A 87 -14.09 -15.29 19.97
CA THR A 87 -13.55 -15.53 21.32
C THR A 87 -14.57 -15.28 22.45
N ASN A 88 -15.58 -14.44 22.20
CA ASN A 88 -16.62 -14.15 23.18
C ASN A 88 -17.88 -15.03 23.04
N LEU A 89 -18.01 -15.84 21.98
CA LEU A 89 -19.18 -16.71 21.77
C LEU A 89 -19.26 -17.88 22.76
N ASP A 90 -18.13 -18.42 23.21
CA ASP A 90 -18.07 -19.62 24.05
C ASP A 90 -18.24 -19.32 25.55
N ASN A 91 -18.23 -18.04 25.92
CA ASN A 91 -18.31 -17.63 27.31
C ASN A 91 -19.78 -17.71 27.80
N LYS A 92 -20.13 -18.76 28.57
CA LYS A 92 -21.45 -18.97 29.20
C LYS A 92 -21.95 -17.80 30.08
N ARG A 93 -21.17 -16.73 30.25
CA ARG A 93 -21.58 -15.47 30.88
C ARG A 93 -22.43 -14.63 29.93
N THR A 94 -23.74 -14.86 29.98
CA THR A 94 -24.82 -14.03 29.42
C THR A 94 -24.73 -12.53 29.73
N LYS A 95 -23.88 -12.12 30.69
CA LYS A 95 -23.63 -10.71 31.07
C LYS A 95 -22.91 -9.89 29.99
N ASN A 96 -22.22 -10.51 29.02
CA ASN A 96 -21.42 -9.81 28.01
C ASN A 96 -22.10 -9.63 26.64
N ARG A 97 -23.38 -10.03 26.49
CA ARG A 97 -24.10 -9.93 25.21
C ARG A 97 -24.17 -8.49 24.68
N LYS A 98 -24.35 -7.50 25.56
CA LYS A 98 -24.33 -6.07 25.16
C LYS A 98 -22.96 -5.66 24.60
N THR A 99 -21.88 -6.13 25.21
CA THR A 99 -20.51 -5.89 24.77
C THR A 99 -20.25 -6.51 23.41
N ILE A 100 -20.69 -7.76 23.19
CA ILE A 100 -20.56 -8.46 21.90
C ILE A 100 -21.35 -7.73 20.81
N VAL A 101 -22.61 -7.37 21.08
CA VAL A 101 -23.44 -6.62 20.13
C VAL A 101 -22.79 -5.28 19.80
N CYS A 102 -22.28 -4.55 20.79
CA CYS A 102 -21.57 -3.29 20.58
C CYS A 102 -20.35 -3.45 19.66
N HIS A 103 -19.49 -4.44 19.92
CA HIS A 103 -18.33 -4.73 19.08
C HIS A 103 -18.73 -5.14 17.66
N LEU A 104 -19.76 -5.98 17.51
CA LEU A 104 -20.26 -6.41 16.21
C LEU A 104 -20.83 -5.22 15.42
N THR A 105 -21.63 -4.37 16.07
CA THR A 105 -22.18 -3.16 15.45
C THR A 105 -21.09 -2.19 15.04
N PHE A 106 -20.06 -2.03 15.87
CA PHE A 106 -18.92 -1.18 15.57
C PHE A 106 -18.10 -1.74 14.41
N ALA A 107 -17.79 -3.04 14.43
CA ALA A 107 -17.07 -3.72 13.36
C ALA A 107 -17.80 -3.64 12.01
N LEU A 108 -19.11 -3.88 12.03
CA LEU A 108 -19.95 -3.80 10.84
C LEU A 108 -20.00 -2.36 10.31
N PHE A 109 -20.24 -1.39 11.18
CA PHE A 109 -20.26 0.02 10.82
C PHE A 109 -18.91 0.47 10.24
N PHE A 110 -17.81 0.11 10.89
CA PHE A 110 -16.45 0.40 10.43
C PHE A 110 -16.20 -0.19 9.04
N THR A 111 -16.52 -1.48 8.86
CA THR A 111 -16.31 -2.18 7.59
C THR A 111 -17.15 -1.59 6.47
N ILE A 112 -18.44 -1.31 6.71
CA ILE A 112 -19.34 -0.68 5.73
C ILE A 112 -18.86 0.74 5.39
N PHE A 113 -18.48 1.52 6.40
CA PHE A 113 -18.02 2.90 6.21
C PHE A 113 -16.82 2.95 5.27
N PHE A 114 -15.81 2.11 5.48
CA PHE A 114 -14.59 2.07 4.66
C PHE A 114 -14.77 1.33 3.33
N LEU A 115 -15.79 0.47 3.20
CA LEU A 115 -16.18 -0.09 1.90
C LEU A 115 -16.83 0.98 1.01
N LEU A 116 -17.67 1.85 1.58
CA LEU A 116 -18.32 2.95 0.86
C LEU A 116 -17.40 4.15 0.64
N ASN A 117 -16.45 4.37 1.57
CA ASN A 117 -15.46 5.45 1.50
C ASN A 117 -14.06 4.83 1.45
N PRO A 118 -13.64 4.32 0.27
CA PRO A 118 -12.35 3.67 0.14
C PRO A 118 -11.22 4.65 0.51
N ILE A 119 -10.27 4.14 1.29
CA ILE A 119 -9.08 4.91 1.69
C ILE A 119 -8.31 5.28 0.43
N SER A 120 -8.14 6.58 0.20
CA SER A 120 -7.31 7.09 -0.90
C SER A 120 -5.89 7.37 -0.39
N ILE A 121 -4.89 6.89 -1.13
CA ILE A 121 -3.50 7.20 -0.85
C ILE A 121 -3.18 8.54 -1.52
N VAL A 122 -2.91 9.57 -0.72
CA VAL A 122 -2.47 10.86 -1.24
C VAL A 122 -1.00 10.75 -1.64
N VAL A 123 -0.73 10.94 -2.94
CA VAL A 123 0.64 10.94 -3.46
C VAL A 123 1.34 12.21 -3.00
N SER A 124 2.54 12.05 -2.45
CA SER A 124 3.38 13.20 -2.04
C SER A 124 3.64 14.15 -3.21
N PRO A 125 3.62 15.48 -3.00
CA PRO A 125 3.92 16.45 -4.05
C PRO A 125 5.35 16.32 -4.58
N TYR A 126 6.26 15.74 -3.79
CA TYR A 126 7.67 15.54 -4.15
C TYR A 126 7.91 14.29 -5.01
N LYS A 127 6.91 13.44 -5.20
CA LYS A 127 7.02 12.27 -6.09
C LYS A 127 6.92 12.68 -7.56
N ARG A 128 7.65 11.98 -8.43
CA ARG A 128 7.73 12.32 -9.88
C ARG A 128 6.37 12.30 -10.57
N LEU A 129 5.46 11.42 -10.18
CA LEU A 129 4.10 11.40 -10.73
C LEU A 129 3.37 12.73 -10.49
N SER A 130 3.39 13.24 -9.26
CA SER A 130 2.73 14.51 -8.90
C SER A 130 3.27 15.67 -9.74
N SER A 131 4.59 15.71 -9.93
CA SER A 131 5.22 16.74 -10.78
C SER A 131 4.84 16.58 -12.26
N THR A 132 4.72 15.35 -12.75
CA THR A 132 4.34 15.05 -14.16
C THR A 132 2.88 15.40 -14.43
N LEU A 133 1.99 15.20 -13.45
CA LEU A 133 0.57 15.55 -13.57
C LEU A 133 0.32 17.08 -13.59
N ASN A 134 1.34 17.90 -13.34
CA ASN A 134 1.25 19.35 -13.52
C ASN A 134 1.39 19.77 -15.00
N PHE A 135 1.76 18.87 -15.91
CA PHE A 135 1.75 19.19 -17.34
C PHE A 135 0.31 19.40 -17.81
N PRO A 136 0.05 20.39 -18.70
CA PRO A 136 -1.30 20.80 -19.06
C PRO A 136 -2.14 19.69 -19.72
N ASP A 137 -1.48 18.73 -20.37
CA ASP A 137 -2.11 17.62 -21.09
C ASP A 137 -1.94 16.26 -20.37
N ALA A 138 -1.29 16.23 -19.20
CA ALA A 138 -1.01 14.99 -18.48
C ALA A 138 -2.29 14.35 -17.92
N LYS A 139 -2.52 13.10 -18.29
CA LYS A 139 -3.64 12.29 -17.79
C LYS A 139 -3.19 10.88 -17.45
N VAL A 140 -3.64 10.38 -16.29
CA VAL A 140 -3.50 8.96 -15.94
C VAL A 140 -4.44 8.16 -16.84
N GLN A 141 -3.88 7.33 -17.71
CA GLN A 141 -4.63 6.50 -18.65
C GLN A 141 -5.04 5.17 -18.03
N SER A 142 -4.16 4.59 -17.21
CA SER A 142 -4.46 3.34 -16.53
C SER A 142 -3.71 3.22 -15.21
N THR A 143 -4.34 2.53 -14.27
CA THR A 143 -3.74 2.15 -12.99
C THR A 143 -3.85 0.64 -12.85
N ARG A 144 -2.77 -0.01 -12.43
CA ARG A 144 -2.71 -1.43 -12.07
C ARG A 144 -2.00 -1.58 -10.74
N TYR A 145 -2.46 -2.50 -9.92
CA TYR A 145 -1.82 -2.80 -8.64
C TYR A 145 -1.55 -4.29 -8.55
N SER A 146 -0.50 -4.62 -7.83
CA SER A 146 -0.11 -5.99 -7.50
C SER A 146 0.70 -5.95 -6.20
N PRO A 147 1.09 -7.11 -5.63
CA PRO A 147 2.04 -7.13 -4.51
C PRO A 147 3.39 -6.49 -4.83
N LEU A 148 3.75 -6.38 -6.11
CA LEU A 148 5.02 -5.79 -6.55
C LEU A 148 5.00 -4.26 -6.59
N GLY A 149 3.82 -3.64 -6.49
CA GLY A 149 3.66 -2.19 -6.51
C GLY A 149 2.45 -1.72 -7.32
N LEU A 150 2.29 -0.40 -7.33
CA LEU A 150 1.24 0.29 -8.06
C LEU A 150 1.83 0.94 -9.32
N LEU A 151 1.38 0.46 -10.48
CA LEU A 151 1.76 0.98 -11.79
C LEU A 151 0.72 1.97 -12.28
N GLN A 152 1.19 3.15 -12.69
CA GLN A 152 0.37 4.19 -13.31
C GLN A 152 0.96 4.58 -14.65
N VAL A 153 0.13 4.49 -15.69
CA VAL A 153 0.47 4.92 -17.05
C VAL A 153 -0.08 6.33 -17.26
N VAL A 154 0.79 7.26 -17.59
CA VAL A 154 0.47 8.67 -17.82
C VAL A 154 0.77 9.02 -19.27
N LYS A 155 -0.19 9.67 -19.92
CA LYS A 155 -0.04 10.21 -21.27
C LYS A 155 0.15 11.73 -21.20
N SER A 156 1.19 12.24 -21.84
CA SER A 156 1.44 13.66 -22.09
C SER A 156 2.47 13.79 -23.22
N ALA A 157 2.32 14.80 -24.08
CA ALA A 157 3.25 15.15 -25.14
C ALA A 157 4.62 15.61 -24.60
N SER A 158 4.67 16.04 -23.33
CA SER A 158 5.89 16.46 -22.64
C SER A 158 6.70 15.30 -22.06
N ILE A 159 6.15 14.08 -22.00
CA ILE A 159 6.88 12.91 -21.51
C ILE A 159 7.77 12.38 -22.64
N ARG A 160 9.08 12.57 -22.48
CA ARG A 160 10.11 11.95 -23.32
C ARG A 160 11.29 11.55 -22.46
N ALA A 161 11.69 10.28 -22.52
CA ALA A 161 12.92 9.77 -21.93
C ALA A 161 13.73 9.06 -23.02
N VAL A 162 14.90 9.62 -23.28
CA VAL A 162 15.88 9.16 -24.26
C VAL A 162 17.25 9.16 -23.59
N PRO A 163 17.46 8.25 -22.60
CA PRO A 163 18.75 8.16 -21.94
C PRO A 163 19.82 7.73 -22.96
N GLY A 164 20.94 8.44 -23.00
CA GLY A 164 22.07 8.12 -23.88
C GLY A 164 21.98 8.69 -25.30
N LEU A 165 20.84 9.21 -25.74
CA LEU A 165 20.71 9.74 -27.10
C LEU A 165 21.71 10.87 -27.37
N SER A 166 22.52 10.72 -28.42
CA SER A 166 23.45 11.75 -28.86
C SER A 166 22.73 13.06 -29.19
N LEU A 167 23.31 14.18 -28.78
CA LEU A 167 22.84 15.53 -29.15
C LEU A 167 22.89 15.79 -30.66
N SER A 168 23.66 14.98 -31.41
CA SER A 168 23.75 15.06 -32.87
C SER A 168 22.70 14.21 -33.59
N SER A 169 21.86 13.47 -32.86
CA SER A 169 20.80 12.67 -33.45
C SER A 169 19.82 13.55 -34.21
N GLN A 170 19.51 13.17 -35.46
CA GLN A 170 18.49 13.82 -36.27
C GLN A 170 17.17 13.02 -36.29
N HIS A 171 17.14 11.87 -35.60
CA HIS A 171 15.98 11.00 -35.57
C HIS A 171 14.88 11.59 -34.67
N SER A 172 13.64 11.51 -35.14
CA SER A 172 12.48 11.94 -34.35
C SER A 172 12.17 10.91 -33.27
N ILE A 173 11.85 11.38 -32.08
CA ILE A 173 11.46 10.52 -30.96
C ILE A 173 9.95 10.27 -31.07
N PRO A 174 9.49 9.00 -31.14
CA PRO A 174 8.06 8.69 -31.20
C PRO A 174 7.35 9.13 -29.91
N PRO A 175 6.02 9.24 -29.92
CA PRO A 175 5.25 9.44 -28.70
C PRO A 175 5.56 8.37 -27.65
N GLN A 176 5.72 8.78 -26.40
CA GLN A 176 6.00 7.90 -25.28
C GLN A 176 4.93 8.05 -24.20
N LEU A 177 4.61 6.95 -23.54
CA LEU A 177 3.82 6.92 -22.31
C LEU A 177 4.77 6.85 -21.12
N GLY A 178 4.48 7.62 -20.07
CA GLY A 178 5.20 7.52 -18.81
C GLY A 178 4.65 6.40 -17.95
N LEU A 179 5.49 5.45 -17.57
CA LEU A 179 5.15 4.37 -16.63
C LEU A 179 5.76 4.69 -15.27
N PHE A 180 4.91 4.87 -14.26
CA PHE A 180 5.32 5.17 -12.89
C PHE A 180 5.08 3.95 -12.00
N THR A 181 6.13 3.50 -11.32
CA THR A 181 6.02 2.52 -10.23
C THR A 181 5.98 3.26 -8.90
N ASP A 182 4.96 2.99 -8.09
CA ASP A 182 4.69 3.62 -6.79
C ASP A 182 4.76 5.14 -6.83
N ALA A 183 4.21 5.71 -7.91
CA ALA A 183 4.18 7.13 -8.19
C ALA A 183 5.55 7.81 -8.36
N ASP A 184 6.65 7.07 -8.49
CA ASP A 184 7.98 7.67 -8.58
C ASP A 184 8.87 7.13 -9.70
N ALA A 185 9.28 5.86 -9.67
CA ALA A 185 10.28 5.30 -10.59
C ALA A 185 9.79 5.29 -12.05
N MET A 186 9.95 6.45 -12.71
CA MET A 186 9.43 6.73 -14.03
C MET A 186 10.30 6.07 -15.08
N THR A 187 9.66 5.26 -15.90
CA THR A 187 10.19 4.74 -17.16
C THR A 187 9.26 5.17 -18.30
N THR A 188 9.64 4.90 -19.54
CA THR A 188 8.78 5.21 -20.69
C THR A 188 8.56 3.98 -21.54
N ILE A 189 7.41 3.95 -22.20
CA ILE A 189 7.07 2.96 -23.22
C ILE A 189 6.81 3.72 -24.50
N THR A 190 7.60 3.43 -25.54
CA THR A 190 7.48 4.06 -26.85
C THR A 190 6.34 3.41 -27.63
N GLU A 191 5.51 4.24 -28.27
CA GLU A 191 4.50 3.77 -29.21
C GLU A 191 5.19 3.10 -30.41
N PHE A 192 4.86 1.84 -30.68
CA PHE A 192 5.47 1.04 -31.73
C PHE A 192 4.40 0.29 -32.52
N ASP A 193 4.37 0.52 -33.82
CA ASP A 193 3.40 -0.06 -34.76
C ASP A 193 4.02 -1.13 -35.68
N GLY A 194 5.22 -1.62 -35.34
CA GLY A 194 5.94 -2.65 -36.10
C GLY A 194 6.99 -2.09 -37.06
N ASP A 195 7.01 -0.77 -37.29
CA ASP A 195 7.98 -0.11 -38.16
C ASP A 195 9.28 0.23 -37.41
N LEU A 196 10.33 -0.56 -37.65
CA LEU A 196 11.65 -0.38 -37.03
C LEU A 196 12.30 0.97 -37.38
N SER A 197 11.93 1.61 -38.49
CA SER A 197 12.51 2.91 -38.87
C SER A 197 12.20 4.00 -37.85
N LYS A 198 11.08 3.89 -37.12
CA LYS A 198 10.71 4.81 -36.04
C LYS A 198 11.54 4.64 -34.77
N LEU A 199 12.28 3.54 -34.66
CA LEU A 199 13.18 3.25 -33.54
C LEU A 199 14.65 3.55 -33.88
N ALA A 200 14.94 4.14 -35.04
CA ALA A 200 16.31 4.47 -35.47
C ALA A 200 17.06 5.38 -34.48
N TYR A 201 16.35 6.17 -33.67
CA TYR A 201 16.96 6.95 -32.59
C TYR A 201 17.69 6.10 -31.53
N LEU A 202 17.37 4.80 -31.41
CA LEU A 202 18.04 3.90 -30.46
C LEU A 202 19.46 3.56 -30.89
N ASP A 203 19.77 3.62 -32.20
CA ASP A 203 21.11 3.36 -32.73
C ASP A 203 22.07 4.55 -32.49
N ASP A 204 21.54 5.70 -32.08
CA ASP A 204 22.29 6.93 -31.78
C ASP A 204 22.62 7.09 -30.27
N THR A 205 22.56 6.01 -29.50
CA THR A 205 22.82 6.00 -28.04
C THR A 205 24.25 5.68 -27.64
#